data_AF-A0A2S9B0D0-F1
#
_entry.id   AF-A0A2S9B0D0-F1
#
_cell.length_a   1.000
_cell.length_b   1.000
_cell.length_c   1.000
_cell.angle_alpha   90.00
_cell.angle_beta   90.00
_cell.angle_gamma   90.00
#
_symmetry.space_group_name_H-M   'P 1'
#
loop_
_entity.id
_entity.type
_entity.pdbx_description
1 polymer ?
#
loop_
_entity_poly.entity_id
_entity_poly.type
_entity_poly.pdbx_seq_one_letter_code
_entity_poly.pdbx_strand_id
1 'polypeptide(L)'
;MKQFTSPAVPSGPGHTPARPTGAAPQPRAAFPVVDFAQRARSEEPSPLEENPSLAMFGATYQRISDLPSPPAVRQSPVFAPHGDPIPGPDPDTGLRRHASRDYVDMDDGTTVRVTRDPATGEWRERLPDVRVARGPALHWAMQTTTWRSGSPASSSASSSPGVSRSTSTSSLSHGASSSSLSNAISPVGLGSARRVDPIWNISQYKVPTNPTQPGLPTPAGYKSLMIGHEQYFVNAHFGAVSLTAPHAAPHIYSVALAKVGRVTDEGLYRLNDGRHFLPVDSDFCAVAFDSHHLRWKITGPPGSPVPTILIETGSAPDKWVPVMAVADVDDLFQSARGVKGYPGQVGPVDLVNSSVDKHVYGYMQGYLRQIISACDPAIHRASVANKGQLIDDYIWTHGYPYDCLASIHSAVQAGRPIAPGMPVFDAFQGLGAVRCSKDGNFNVGRVNPYTQLSYPDRRRSAAEDALLAEWKTHRDARDNRRKGALNEQMYATRLQEDGYRFLDGGTYGGGQNGFDRVFEGPAGHVYILEAKHVGTTSSGHPGNAKLAMTTNAFQMTDKWVDEVLAHSDSGKPAVSKVNAARSRGQLFKVLGTTTEDGKLILFRIDMSPVEF
;
A
#
# COMPACT_ATOMS: atom_id res chain seq x y z
N MET A 1 10.27 36.92 17.58
CA MET A 1 10.91 37.67 18.68
C MET A 1 9.86 38.40 19.50
N LYS A 2 9.60 37.96 20.74
CA LYS A 2 9.02 38.82 21.79
C LYS A 2 9.56 38.35 23.15
N GLN A 3 10.28 39.23 23.83
CA GLN A 3 10.73 39.10 25.20
C GLN A 3 9.60 39.49 26.17
N PHE A 4 9.55 38.80 27.30
CA PHE A 4 8.71 39.11 28.46
C PHE A 4 9.38 40.17 29.33
N THR A 5 8.60 41.15 29.80
CA THR A 5 8.65 41.72 31.17
C THR A 5 7.41 42.58 31.44
N SER A 6 6.86 42.47 32.64
CA SER A 6 5.80 43.33 33.25
C SER A 6 6.36 43.94 34.55
N PRO A 7 5.65 44.83 35.28
CA PRO A 7 5.00 46.08 34.90
C PRO A 7 5.30 47.25 35.91
N ALA A 8 5.03 48.52 35.56
CA ALA A 8 4.40 49.57 36.41
C ALA A 8 4.50 51.01 35.84
N VAL A 9 3.36 51.55 35.40
CA VAL A 9 2.68 52.89 35.58
C VAL A 9 3.48 54.25 35.62
N PRO A 10 2.84 55.45 35.46
CA PRO A 10 2.99 56.30 34.26
C PRO A 10 3.35 57.77 34.54
N SER A 11 3.79 58.55 33.52
CA SER A 11 3.50 59.99 33.43
C SER A 11 4.02 60.67 32.16
N GLY A 12 3.08 61.18 31.36
CA GLY A 12 3.05 62.57 30.89
C GLY A 12 4.01 63.06 29.77
N PRO A 13 3.62 64.11 29.03
CA PRO A 13 4.01 64.32 27.63
C PRO A 13 4.89 65.56 27.40
N GLY A 14 5.52 65.66 26.22
CA GLY A 14 5.81 66.96 25.61
C GLY A 14 7.10 67.11 24.81
N HIS A 15 6.92 67.65 23.59
CA HIS A 15 7.85 68.50 22.83
C HIS A 15 8.90 67.88 21.88
N THR A 16 8.50 67.78 20.60
CA THR A 16 9.25 68.28 19.41
C THR A 16 9.42 69.82 19.43
N PRO A 17 10.20 70.50 18.54
CA PRO A 17 11.07 70.05 17.42
C PRO A 17 12.45 70.76 17.34
N ALA A 18 13.34 70.35 16.41
CA ALA A 18 14.10 71.25 15.52
C ALA A 18 15.07 70.48 14.58
N ARG A 19 14.98 70.78 13.28
CA ARG A 19 15.94 70.53 12.19
C ARG A 19 16.32 71.91 11.63
N PRO A 20 17.54 72.18 11.15
CA PRO A 20 17.74 72.34 9.68
C PRO A 20 19.17 71.96 9.19
N THR A 21 19.32 71.20 8.09
CA THR A 21 19.81 71.63 6.72
C THR A 21 21.34 71.62 6.56
N GLY A 22 21.98 71.14 5.48
CA GLY A 22 21.60 70.67 4.13
C GLY A 22 22.80 69.85 3.54
N ALA A 23 22.94 69.44 2.27
CA ALA A 23 22.17 69.40 1.02
C ALA A 23 23.03 68.52 0.04
N ALA A 24 22.51 67.43 -0.55
CA ALA A 24 22.14 67.22 -1.98
C ALA A 24 23.32 66.80 -2.93
N PRO A 25 23.13 66.06 -4.07
CA PRO A 25 21.91 65.85 -4.88
C PRO A 25 21.57 64.39 -5.33
N GLN A 26 20.48 64.28 -6.10
CA GLN A 26 19.66 63.13 -6.58
C GLN A 26 19.94 62.75 -8.09
N PRO A 27 19.08 62.04 -8.88
CA PRO A 27 18.49 60.67 -8.87
C PRO A 27 18.43 59.97 -10.29
N ARG A 28 17.62 58.88 -10.40
CA ARG A 28 17.01 58.18 -11.59
C ARG A 28 17.76 56.92 -12.12
N ALA A 29 17.10 55.84 -12.56
CA ALA A 29 15.74 55.66 -13.07
C ALA A 29 15.13 54.27 -12.75
N ALA A 30 13.81 54.24 -12.63
CA ALA A 30 12.93 53.06 -12.61
C ALA A 30 12.24 52.89 -13.98
N PHE A 31 11.50 51.77 -14.15
CA PHE A 31 10.29 51.51 -14.99
C PHE A 31 10.39 50.16 -15.76
N PRO A 32 9.27 49.52 -16.20
CA PRO A 32 7.85 49.79 -15.89
C PRO A 32 7.01 48.55 -15.48
N VAL A 33 5.86 48.84 -14.86
CA VAL A 33 4.66 48.00 -14.77
C VAL A 33 3.84 48.24 -16.04
N VAL A 34 3.31 47.17 -16.65
CA VAL A 34 2.36 47.27 -17.77
C VAL A 34 1.00 46.74 -17.32
N ASP A 35 0.02 47.64 -17.40
CA ASP A 35 -1.41 47.47 -17.20
C ASP A 35 -2.07 47.08 -18.54
N PHE A 36 -2.99 46.13 -18.55
CA PHE A 36 -3.76 45.75 -19.74
C PHE A 36 -5.25 45.77 -19.44
N ALA A 37 -5.85 46.95 -19.56
CA ALA A 37 -7.28 47.13 -19.70
C ALA A 37 -7.60 48.09 -20.87
N GLN A 38 -8.52 47.63 -21.75
CA GLN A 38 -9.31 48.34 -22.77
C GLN A 38 -8.81 48.43 -24.24
N ARG A 39 -9.27 47.42 -25.01
CA ARG A 39 -10.14 47.47 -26.22
C ARG A 39 -9.74 48.25 -27.49
N ALA A 40 -9.71 47.52 -28.62
CA ALA A 40 -10.23 47.98 -29.91
C ALA A 40 -10.88 46.82 -30.70
N ARG A 41 -12.02 47.13 -31.33
CA ARG A 41 -12.83 46.42 -32.36
C ARG A 41 -12.00 46.19 -33.65
N SER A 42 -12.27 45.34 -34.65
CA SER A 42 -13.37 44.48 -35.14
C SER A 42 -12.75 43.48 -36.13
N GLU A 43 -13.32 42.27 -36.29
CA GLU A 43 -13.82 41.74 -37.60
C GLU A 43 -14.54 40.39 -37.38
N GLU A 44 -15.73 40.30 -37.98
CA GLU A 44 -16.66 39.16 -38.02
C GLU A 44 -16.14 38.02 -38.94
N PRO A 45 -16.63 36.78 -38.76
CA PRO A 45 -17.73 36.34 -39.61
C PRO A 45 -18.89 35.65 -38.88
N SER A 46 -20.05 35.77 -39.51
CA SER A 46 -21.44 35.55 -39.07
C SER A 46 -21.87 34.05 -38.95
N PRO A 47 -23.11 33.78 -38.46
CA PRO A 47 -23.55 32.48 -37.95
C PRO A 47 -24.35 31.63 -38.97
N LEU A 48 -24.31 30.30 -38.81
CA LEU A 48 -25.22 29.34 -39.44
C LEU A 48 -25.61 28.31 -38.36
N GLU A 49 -26.77 28.49 -37.74
CA GLU A 49 -28.06 27.84 -38.04
C GLU A 49 -28.32 26.64 -37.12
N GLU A 50 -29.29 26.85 -36.21
CA GLU A 50 -30.00 25.80 -35.51
C GLU A 50 -30.77 24.94 -36.50
N ASN A 51 -30.78 23.62 -36.28
CA ASN A 51 -31.95 22.83 -36.64
C ASN A 51 -32.18 21.69 -35.63
N PRO A 52 -33.33 21.67 -34.92
CA PRO A 52 -33.72 20.61 -34.01
C PRO A 52 -34.55 19.55 -34.74
N SER A 53 -34.22 18.27 -34.59
CA SER A 53 -35.18 17.18 -34.87
C SER A 53 -34.88 15.91 -34.07
N LEU A 54 -35.76 15.72 -33.07
CA LEU A 54 -36.31 14.47 -32.56
C LEU A 54 -36.13 13.21 -33.44
N ALA A 55 -35.67 12.12 -32.81
CA ALA A 55 -36.37 10.83 -32.87
C ALA A 55 -36.02 9.97 -31.65
N MET A 56 -36.93 9.97 -30.67
CA MET A 56 -37.04 8.89 -29.71
C MET A 56 -37.43 7.59 -30.44
N PHE A 57 -36.72 6.51 -30.16
CA PHE A 57 -37.28 5.15 -30.27
C PHE A 57 -36.87 4.34 -29.04
N GLY A 58 -37.87 4.00 -28.23
CA GLY A 58 -37.75 3.01 -27.17
C GLY A 58 -37.69 1.60 -27.74
N ALA A 59 -36.95 0.72 -27.08
CA ALA A 59 -37.04 -0.72 -27.27
C ALA A 59 -36.98 -1.43 -25.91
N THR A 60 -38.17 -1.85 -25.51
CA THR A 60 -38.59 -2.99 -24.68
C THR A 60 -37.50 -3.93 -24.13
N TYR A 61 -37.53 -4.12 -22.81
CA TYR A 61 -36.87 -5.23 -22.10
C TYR A 61 -37.36 -6.60 -22.61
N GLN A 62 -36.45 -7.46 -23.04
CA GLN A 62 -36.67 -8.93 -23.09
C GLN A 62 -35.81 -9.60 -22.02
N ARG A 63 -36.43 -10.51 -21.25
CA ARG A 63 -35.78 -11.28 -20.17
C ARG A 63 -34.78 -12.28 -20.76
N ILE A 64 -33.55 -12.26 -20.25
CA ILE A 64 -32.55 -13.31 -20.46
C ILE A 64 -32.87 -14.45 -19.50
N SER A 65 -33.84 -15.27 -19.86
CA SER A 65 -34.05 -16.58 -19.24
C SER A 65 -34.75 -17.45 -20.27
N ASP A 66 -34.00 -17.82 -21.32
CA ASP A 66 -34.26 -18.95 -22.23
C ASP A 66 -33.12 -19.09 -23.26
N LEU A 67 -31.98 -19.67 -22.86
CA LEU A 67 -31.03 -20.27 -23.82
C LEU A 67 -30.55 -21.65 -23.30
N PRO A 68 -30.47 -22.67 -24.17
CA PRO A 68 -30.24 -24.06 -23.81
C PRO A 68 -28.79 -24.33 -23.37
N SER A 69 -28.62 -25.19 -22.36
CA SER A 69 -27.30 -25.60 -21.86
C SER A 69 -26.50 -26.36 -22.92
N PRO A 70 -25.22 -26.02 -23.18
CA PRO A 70 -24.38 -26.81 -24.08
C PRO A 70 -24.01 -28.17 -23.44
N PRO A 71 -23.79 -29.22 -24.26
CA PRO A 71 -23.57 -30.58 -23.78
C PRO A 71 -22.19 -30.74 -23.11
N ALA A 72 -22.11 -31.68 -22.16
CA ALA A 72 -20.89 -32.01 -21.44
C ALA A 72 -19.78 -32.48 -22.39
N VAL A 73 -18.73 -31.66 -22.54
CA VAL A 73 -17.51 -32.05 -23.26
C VAL A 73 -16.78 -33.08 -22.40
N ARG A 74 -16.69 -34.33 -22.89
CA ARG A 74 -15.73 -35.32 -22.39
C ARG A 74 -14.33 -34.81 -22.73
N GLN A 75 -13.53 -34.48 -21.72
CA GLN A 75 -12.14 -34.10 -21.92
C GLN A 75 -11.24 -35.35 -21.85
N SER A 76 -10.39 -35.50 -22.86
CA SER A 76 -9.38 -36.55 -22.99
C SER A 76 -8.37 -36.55 -21.84
N PRO A 77 -7.76 -37.70 -21.49
CA PRO A 77 -6.77 -37.78 -20.43
C PRO A 77 -5.56 -36.93 -20.79
N VAL A 78 -5.20 -36.00 -19.90
CA VAL A 78 -4.00 -35.17 -20.06
C VAL A 78 -2.77 -36.05 -19.83
N PHE A 79 -2.09 -36.41 -20.93
CA PHE A 79 -0.72 -36.90 -20.89
C PHE A 79 0.19 -35.83 -20.28
N ALA A 80 1.05 -36.26 -19.35
CA ALA A 80 2.14 -35.44 -18.81
C ALA A 80 3.07 -34.98 -19.96
N PRO A 81 3.57 -33.73 -19.93
CA PRO A 81 4.60 -33.29 -20.88
C PRO A 81 5.87 -34.15 -20.70
N HIS A 82 6.45 -34.60 -21.81
CA HIS A 82 7.64 -35.46 -21.88
C HIS A 82 8.76 -35.04 -20.92
N GLY A 83 9.21 -35.97 -20.08
CA GLY A 83 10.50 -35.87 -19.37
C GLY A 83 10.53 -36.19 -17.87
N ASP A 84 9.75 -37.18 -17.40
CA ASP A 84 10.17 -38.21 -16.43
C ASP A 84 8.97 -39.15 -16.20
N PRO A 85 9.11 -40.49 -16.32
CA PRO A 85 8.00 -41.39 -16.05
C PRO A 85 7.62 -41.30 -14.57
N ILE A 86 6.32 -41.13 -14.28
CA ILE A 86 5.80 -41.21 -12.90
C ILE A 86 6.33 -42.53 -12.29
N PRO A 87 7.00 -42.50 -11.12
CA PRO A 87 7.52 -43.70 -10.47
C PRO A 87 6.45 -44.78 -10.33
N GLY A 88 6.86 -46.06 -10.31
CA GLY A 88 5.93 -47.18 -10.11
C GLY A 88 5.14 -47.04 -8.79
N PRO A 89 3.94 -47.63 -8.70
CA PRO A 89 3.13 -47.60 -7.48
C PRO A 89 3.84 -48.30 -6.32
N ASP A 90 3.72 -47.71 -5.14
CA ASP A 90 4.14 -48.31 -3.87
C ASP A 90 3.38 -49.63 -3.66
N PRO A 91 4.05 -50.78 -3.47
CA PRO A 91 3.39 -52.08 -3.34
C PRO A 91 2.52 -52.20 -2.07
N ASP A 92 2.79 -51.40 -1.04
CA ASP A 92 2.09 -51.46 0.25
C ASP A 92 0.89 -50.51 0.33
N THR A 93 0.80 -49.55 -0.61
CA THR A 93 -0.25 -48.52 -0.58
C THR A 93 -0.91 -48.26 -1.94
N GLY A 94 -0.35 -48.75 -3.04
CA GLY A 94 -0.78 -48.47 -4.40
C GLY A 94 -0.62 -47.01 -4.84
N LEU A 95 0.05 -46.16 -4.04
CA LEU A 95 0.23 -44.73 -4.33
C LEU A 95 1.48 -44.47 -5.16
N ARG A 96 1.39 -43.50 -6.06
CA ARG A 96 2.51 -42.99 -6.87
C ARG A 96 2.79 -41.55 -6.48
N ARG A 97 4.01 -41.24 -6.05
CA ARG A 97 4.40 -39.87 -5.70
C ARG A 97 5.34 -39.30 -6.75
N HIS A 98 4.93 -38.20 -7.38
CA HIS A 98 5.74 -37.50 -8.38
C HIS A 98 5.58 -35.99 -8.24
N ALA A 99 6.68 -35.24 -8.19
CA ALA A 99 6.69 -33.78 -8.02
C ALA A 99 5.76 -33.28 -6.89
N SER A 100 5.82 -33.94 -5.72
CA SER A 100 5.01 -33.63 -4.52
C SER A 100 3.50 -33.75 -4.74
N ARG A 101 3.07 -34.62 -5.66
CA ARG A 101 1.67 -34.97 -5.91
C ARG A 101 1.50 -36.48 -5.80
N ASP A 102 0.33 -36.86 -5.31
CA ASP A 102 -0.07 -38.26 -5.17
C ASP A 102 -0.99 -38.64 -6.33
N TYR A 103 -0.74 -39.81 -6.92
CA TYR A 103 -1.49 -40.41 -8.00
C TYR A 103 -1.83 -41.86 -7.65
N VAL A 104 -2.90 -42.38 -8.22
CA VAL A 104 -3.28 -43.79 -8.13
C VAL A 104 -3.65 -44.31 -9.51
N ASP A 105 -3.36 -45.58 -9.76
CA ASP A 105 -3.84 -46.29 -10.93
C ASP A 105 -5.22 -46.87 -10.60
N MET A 106 -6.22 -46.58 -11.42
CA MET A 106 -7.59 -47.05 -11.27
C MET A 106 -7.74 -48.42 -11.94
N ASP A 107 -8.69 -49.23 -11.47
CA ASP A 107 -8.97 -50.55 -12.06
C ASP A 107 -9.39 -50.50 -13.55
N ASP A 108 -9.83 -49.34 -14.05
CA ASP A 108 -10.16 -49.09 -15.46
C ASP A 108 -8.93 -48.79 -16.34
N GLY A 109 -7.73 -48.83 -15.76
CA GLY A 109 -6.45 -48.59 -16.43
C GLY A 109 -6.06 -47.12 -16.53
N THR A 110 -6.83 -46.20 -15.94
CA THR A 110 -6.47 -44.77 -15.89
C THR A 110 -5.61 -44.43 -14.67
N THR A 111 -4.73 -43.43 -14.79
CA THR A 111 -4.00 -42.88 -13.65
C THR A 111 -4.59 -41.53 -13.28
N VAL A 112 -5.11 -41.40 -12.06
CA VAL A 112 -5.73 -40.17 -11.58
C VAL A 112 -4.95 -39.55 -10.44
N ARG A 113 -5.00 -38.23 -10.35
CA ARG A 113 -4.39 -37.50 -9.23
C ARG A 113 -5.33 -37.57 -8.03
N VAL A 114 -4.78 -37.81 -6.85
CA VAL A 114 -5.55 -37.92 -5.61
C VAL A 114 -5.09 -36.94 -4.54
N THR A 115 -5.96 -36.70 -3.57
CA THR A 115 -5.62 -36.00 -2.34
C THR A 115 -6.38 -36.63 -1.19
N ARG A 116 -5.81 -36.58 0.01
CA ARG A 116 -6.52 -36.96 1.22
C ARG A 116 -7.44 -35.82 1.64
N ASP A 117 -8.72 -36.13 1.80
CA ASP A 117 -9.73 -35.19 2.30
C ASP A 117 -9.44 -34.88 3.78
N PRO A 118 -9.20 -33.61 4.15
CA PRO A 118 -8.86 -33.24 5.52
C PRO A 118 -10.05 -33.36 6.50
N ALA A 119 -11.29 -33.38 6.01
CA ALA A 119 -12.49 -33.52 6.86
C ALA A 119 -12.83 -34.97 7.17
N THR A 120 -12.63 -35.88 6.21
CA THR A 120 -13.00 -37.31 6.33
C THR A 120 -11.81 -38.26 6.46
N GLY A 121 -10.61 -37.84 6.05
CA GLY A 121 -9.42 -38.67 6.00
C GLY A 121 -9.39 -39.67 4.83
N GLU A 122 -10.37 -39.63 3.93
CA GLU A 122 -10.46 -40.52 2.77
C GLU A 122 -9.67 -40.00 1.57
N TRP A 123 -9.22 -40.88 0.70
CA TRP A 123 -8.61 -40.50 -0.57
C TRP A 123 -9.67 -40.21 -1.61
N ARG A 124 -9.51 -39.12 -2.35
CA ARG A 124 -10.46 -38.68 -3.37
C ARG A 124 -9.72 -38.18 -4.60
N GLU A 125 -10.34 -38.37 -5.76
CA GLU A 125 -9.83 -37.83 -7.01
C GLU A 125 -9.79 -36.29 -6.97
N ARG A 126 -8.75 -35.74 -7.58
CA ARG A 126 -8.51 -34.31 -7.67
C ARG A 126 -8.24 -33.92 -9.12
N LEU A 127 -9.27 -33.35 -9.76
CA LEU A 127 -9.15 -32.74 -11.08
C LEU A 127 -8.11 -31.60 -11.08
N PRO A 128 -7.42 -31.35 -12.21
CA PRO A 128 -6.32 -30.36 -12.30
C PRO A 128 -6.70 -28.96 -11.81
N ASP A 129 -7.96 -28.58 -12.01
CA ASP A 129 -8.45 -27.20 -11.87
C ASP A 129 -9.16 -26.93 -10.53
N VAL A 130 -9.30 -27.95 -9.67
CA VAL A 130 -10.06 -27.85 -8.41
C VAL A 130 -9.13 -28.01 -7.20
N ARG A 131 -9.22 -27.09 -6.22
CA ARG A 131 -8.40 -27.12 -4.99
C ARG A 131 -8.96 -28.04 -3.90
N VAL A 132 -10.21 -28.47 -4.01
CA VAL A 132 -10.92 -29.36 -3.07
C VAL A 132 -11.16 -30.70 -3.74
N ALA A 133 -10.97 -31.80 -3.02
CA ALA A 133 -11.37 -33.13 -3.48
C ALA A 133 -12.85 -33.12 -3.89
N ARG A 134 -13.14 -33.49 -5.14
CA ARG A 134 -14.53 -33.65 -5.60
C ARG A 134 -14.63 -34.95 -6.39
N GLY A 135 -15.38 -35.88 -5.84
CA GLY A 135 -15.54 -37.23 -6.36
C GLY A 135 -15.86 -38.22 -5.22
N PRO A 136 -16.34 -39.43 -5.54
CA PRO A 136 -16.52 -40.50 -4.56
C PRO A 136 -15.20 -40.86 -3.87
N ALA A 137 -15.30 -41.46 -2.67
CA ALA A 137 -14.13 -41.98 -1.97
C ALA A 137 -13.47 -43.09 -2.81
N LEU A 138 -12.15 -43.03 -2.87
CA LEU A 138 -11.31 -44.02 -3.53
C LEU A 138 -10.77 -44.97 -2.49
N HIS A 139 -10.82 -46.26 -2.80
CA HIS A 139 -10.32 -47.32 -1.93
C HIS A 139 -9.31 -48.17 -2.66
N TRP A 140 -8.19 -48.42 -2.00
CA TRP A 140 -7.15 -49.32 -2.48
C TRP A 140 -7.69 -50.75 -2.52
N ALA A 141 -7.53 -51.43 -3.65
CA ALA A 141 -7.82 -52.86 -3.75
C ALA A 141 -6.65 -53.63 -3.12
N MET A 142 -6.83 -54.09 -1.88
CA MET A 142 -5.80 -54.84 -1.15
C MET A 142 -5.33 -56.02 -2.01
N GLN A 143 -4.00 -56.21 -2.08
CA GLN A 143 -3.29 -57.19 -2.91
C GLN A 143 -3.14 -56.84 -4.41
N THR A 144 -3.54 -55.63 -4.84
CA THR A 144 -3.20 -55.06 -6.15
C THR A 144 -2.49 -53.71 -5.99
N THR A 145 -2.00 -53.13 -7.10
CA THR A 145 -1.48 -51.75 -7.12
C THR A 145 -2.53 -50.71 -7.53
N THR A 146 -3.82 -51.09 -7.56
CA THR A 146 -4.90 -50.30 -8.17
C THR A 146 -6.01 -49.90 -7.19
N TRP A 147 -6.81 -48.89 -7.57
CA TRP A 147 -7.84 -48.24 -6.75
C TRP A 147 -9.21 -48.21 -7.45
N ARG A 148 -10.30 -48.14 -6.67
CA ARG A 148 -11.68 -48.10 -7.17
C ARG A 148 -12.55 -47.05 -6.47
N SER A 149 -13.56 -46.54 -7.16
CA SER A 149 -14.54 -45.59 -6.63
C SER A 149 -15.79 -46.30 -6.08
N GLY A 150 -16.13 -46.05 -4.81
CA GLY A 150 -17.37 -46.54 -4.18
C GLY A 150 -17.19 -47.29 -2.85
N SER A 151 -18.25 -47.27 -2.01
CA SER A 151 -18.24 -47.87 -0.65
C SER A 151 -17.81 -49.33 -0.64
N PRO A 152 -17.08 -49.80 0.39
CA PRO A 152 -16.60 -51.17 0.47
C PRO A 152 -17.79 -52.11 0.71
N ALA A 153 -18.35 -52.65 -0.36
CA ALA A 153 -19.34 -53.71 -0.27
C ALA A 153 -18.69 -55.05 -0.64
N SER A 154 -18.45 -55.84 0.40
CA SER A 154 -18.61 -57.30 0.44
C SER A 154 -18.01 -58.12 -0.71
N SER A 155 -16.79 -58.60 -0.48
CA SER A 155 -16.46 -60.01 -0.77
C SER A 155 -15.85 -60.62 0.50
N SER A 156 -16.63 -61.54 1.04
CA SER A 156 -16.42 -62.52 2.11
C SER A 156 -15.04 -63.17 2.23
N ALA A 157 -14.71 -63.48 3.51
CA ALA A 157 -13.86 -64.56 4.03
C ALA A 157 -12.35 -64.50 3.70
N SER A 158 -11.42 -64.49 4.67
CA SER A 158 -11.32 -65.40 5.82
C SER A 158 -10.11 -65.01 6.71
N SER A 159 -10.16 -65.46 7.97
CA SER A 159 -9.06 -65.63 8.96
C SER A 159 -8.42 -64.42 9.67
N SER A 160 -8.71 -64.33 10.98
CA SER A 160 -7.86 -63.77 12.07
C SER A 160 -6.53 -64.55 12.23
N PRO A 161 -5.62 -64.29 13.21
CA PRO A 161 -5.62 -63.30 14.33
C PRO A 161 -4.27 -62.60 14.61
N GLY A 162 -4.25 -61.66 15.59
CA GLY A 162 -3.03 -61.20 16.28
C GLY A 162 -3.14 -59.77 16.83
N VAL A 163 -3.75 -59.51 18.00
CA VAL A 163 -3.09 -59.49 19.35
C VAL A 163 -2.00 -58.39 19.40
N SER A 164 -2.25 -57.18 19.93
CA SER A 164 -2.16 -56.79 21.36
C SER A 164 -2.38 -55.26 21.48
N ARG A 165 -3.22 -54.74 22.41
CA ARG A 165 -2.85 -54.17 23.73
C ARG A 165 -1.73 -53.09 23.67
N SER A 166 -1.78 -51.93 24.34
CA SER A 166 -2.68 -51.39 25.36
C SER A 166 -2.15 -50.00 25.81
N THR A 167 -3.08 -49.13 26.20
CA THR A 167 -3.07 -48.18 27.34
C THR A 167 -2.00 -47.08 27.45
N SER A 168 -2.39 -45.80 27.38
CA SER A 168 -2.88 -44.97 28.50
C SER A 168 -1.78 -44.65 29.53
N THR A 169 -1.46 -43.36 29.76
CA THR A 169 -2.06 -42.57 30.85
C THR A 169 -1.38 -41.20 30.99
N SER A 170 -2.25 -40.24 31.26
CA SER A 170 -2.08 -38.88 31.79
C SER A 170 -1.22 -38.75 33.05
N SER A 171 -0.59 -37.59 33.23
CA SER A 171 -0.53 -36.92 34.53
C SER A 171 -0.29 -35.41 34.39
N LEU A 172 -1.23 -34.64 34.95
CA LEU A 172 -1.16 -33.22 35.23
C LEU A 172 -0.21 -32.94 36.42
N SER A 173 0.50 -31.83 36.36
CA SER A 173 0.94 -31.11 37.57
C SER A 173 1.07 -29.61 37.30
N HIS A 174 0.34 -28.82 38.08
CA HIS A 174 0.46 -27.37 38.15
C HIS A 174 1.73 -26.95 38.90
N GLY A 175 2.43 -25.94 38.38
CA GLY A 175 3.46 -25.20 39.07
C GLY A 175 3.46 -23.75 38.58
N ALA A 176 3.00 -22.82 39.41
CA ALA A 176 3.07 -21.40 39.17
C ALA A 176 4.52 -20.93 39.34
N SER A 177 5.07 -20.22 38.35
CA SER A 177 6.28 -19.40 38.50
C SER A 177 6.27 -18.29 37.44
N SER A 178 6.31 -17.06 37.94
CA SER A 178 6.47 -15.82 37.20
C SER A 178 7.91 -15.67 36.72
N SER A 179 8.17 -15.66 35.41
CA SER A 179 9.35 -15.04 34.81
C SER A 179 9.32 -15.04 33.27
N SER A 180 9.59 -13.85 32.71
CA SER A 180 10.13 -13.58 31.36
C SER A 180 9.39 -14.15 30.14
N LEU A 181 8.54 -13.32 29.54
CA LEU A 181 8.12 -13.45 28.14
C LEU A 181 9.30 -13.13 27.20
N SER A 182 10.19 -14.09 27.02
CA SER A 182 10.95 -14.24 25.77
C SER A 182 10.36 -15.41 25.00
N ASN A 183 9.14 -15.22 24.49
CA ASN A 183 8.63 -16.12 23.46
C ASN A 183 9.42 -15.86 22.19
N ALA A 184 10.39 -16.73 21.90
CA ALA A 184 10.94 -16.88 20.57
C ALA A 184 9.77 -17.32 19.66
N ILE A 185 9.18 -16.37 18.96
CA ILE A 185 8.21 -16.61 17.90
C ILE A 185 8.95 -17.39 16.81
N SER A 186 8.58 -18.65 16.61
CA SER A 186 9.01 -19.38 15.41
C SER A 186 8.35 -18.71 14.21
N PRO A 187 9.11 -18.19 13.23
CA PRO A 187 8.52 -17.58 12.05
C PRO A 187 7.78 -18.66 11.26
N VAL A 188 6.49 -18.46 11.01
CA VAL A 188 5.79 -19.21 9.97
C VAL A 188 6.41 -18.78 8.64
N GLY A 189 7.14 -19.69 7.99
CA GLY A 189 7.75 -19.40 6.71
C GLY A 189 6.67 -19.12 5.66
N LEU A 190 6.78 -17.99 4.97
CA LEU A 190 5.96 -17.62 3.81
C LEU A 190 6.05 -18.66 2.65
N GLY A 191 6.90 -19.69 2.78
CA GLY A 191 7.11 -20.75 1.80
C GLY A 191 6.24 -22.00 1.92
N SER A 192 5.40 -22.16 2.96
CA SER A 192 4.57 -23.38 3.14
C SER A 192 3.16 -23.27 2.57
N ALA A 193 2.73 -22.11 2.08
CA ALA A 193 1.40 -21.90 1.53
C ALA A 193 1.42 -22.02 -0.01
N ARG A 194 0.38 -22.63 -0.58
CA ARG A 194 0.29 -22.90 -2.03
C ARG A 194 0.08 -21.57 -2.76
N ARG A 195 1.20 -20.97 -3.21
CA ARG A 195 1.23 -19.68 -3.92
C ARG A 195 0.08 -19.55 -4.92
N VAL A 196 -0.63 -18.44 -4.79
CA VAL A 196 -1.70 -18.00 -5.71
C VAL A 196 -1.14 -17.02 -6.74
N ASP A 197 -0.04 -16.35 -6.41
CA ASP A 197 0.58 -15.32 -7.23
C ASP A 197 1.28 -15.83 -8.49
N PRO A 198 1.20 -15.07 -9.60
CA PRO A 198 2.05 -15.31 -10.75
C PRO A 198 3.50 -14.95 -10.44
N ILE A 199 4.43 -15.68 -11.05
CA ILE A 199 5.85 -15.32 -11.04
C ILE A 199 6.06 -14.24 -12.11
N TRP A 200 6.41 -13.04 -11.68
CA TRP A 200 6.65 -11.90 -12.57
C TRP A 200 8.07 -11.95 -13.13
N ASN A 201 8.23 -12.29 -14.41
CA ASN A 201 9.53 -12.20 -15.07
C ASN A 201 9.69 -10.84 -15.78
N ILE A 202 10.06 -9.81 -15.02
CA ILE A 202 10.13 -8.42 -15.52
C ILE A 202 11.09 -8.25 -16.72
N SER A 203 12.10 -9.11 -16.85
CA SER A 203 13.05 -9.03 -17.98
C SER A 203 12.38 -9.26 -19.33
N GLN A 204 11.24 -9.97 -19.37
CA GLN A 204 10.47 -10.21 -20.60
C GLN A 204 9.68 -8.97 -21.06
N TYR A 205 9.59 -7.95 -20.22
CA TYR A 205 8.83 -6.71 -20.47
C TYR A 205 9.73 -5.51 -20.75
N LYS A 206 11.04 -5.66 -20.52
CA LYS A 206 12.03 -4.61 -20.81
C LYS A 206 11.98 -4.30 -22.31
N VAL A 207 11.87 -3.00 -22.62
CA VAL A 207 11.94 -2.51 -23.99
C VAL A 207 13.35 -2.80 -24.51
N PRO A 208 13.51 -3.60 -25.59
CA PRO A 208 14.83 -4.00 -26.06
C PRO A 208 15.68 -2.79 -26.45
N THR A 209 16.84 -2.65 -25.81
CA THR A 209 17.86 -1.68 -26.22
C THR A 209 18.79 -2.32 -27.24
N ASN A 210 19.31 -1.54 -28.20
CA ASN A 210 20.29 -2.05 -29.15
C ASN A 210 21.71 -1.74 -28.66
N PRO A 211 22.47 -2.73 -28.14
CA PRO A 211 23.80 -2.47 -27.55
C PRO A 211 24.86 -2.09 -28.59
N THR A 212 24.61 -2.29 -29.89
CA THR A 212 25.60 -2.04 -30.94
C THR A 212 25.59 -0.61 -31.49
N GLN A 213 24.68 0.26 -31.05
CA GLN A 213 24.64 1.65 -31.51
C GLN A 213 25.38 2.52 -30.48
N PRO A 214 26.58 3.07 -30.80
CA PRO A 214 27.25 3.96 -29.88
C PRO A 214 26.37 5.19 -29.67
N GLY A 215 25.94 5.40 -28.43
CA GLY A 215 25.11 6.55 -28.07
C GLY A 215 25.81 7.85 -28.43
N LEU A 216 25.03 8.84 -28.85
CA LEU A 216 25.52 10.20 -29.04
C LEU A 216 26.11 10.72 -27.72
N PRO A 217 27.16 11.57 -27.78
CA PRO A 217 27.76 12.14 -26.59
C PRO A 217 26.70 12.87 -25.75
N THR A 218 26.73 12.61 -24.44
CA THR A 218 25.78 13.24 -23.51
C THR A 218 26.14 14.72 -23.34
N PRO A 219 25.22 15.66 -23.63
CA PRO A 219 25.48 17.08 -23.43
C PRO A 219 25.78 17.41 -21.96
N ALA A 220 26.62 18.42 -21.74
CA ALA A 220 26.97 18.86 -20.38
C ALA A 220 25.71 19.26 -19.59
N GLY A 221 25.60 18.79 -18.35
CA GLY A 221 24.45 19.05 -17.49
C GLY A 221 23.25 18.11 -17.70
N TYR A 222 23.38 17.10 -18.57
CA TYR A 222 22.36 16.09 -18.82
C TYR A 222 22.84 14.67 -18.45
N LYS A 223 21.89 13.77 -18.23
CA LYS A 223 22.07 12.32 -18.19
C LYS A 223 21.40 11.73 -19.41
N SER A 224 22.08 10.81 -20.09
CA SER A 224 21.47 10.05 -21.18
C SER A 224 20.65 8.89 -20.66
N LEU A 225 19.56 8.60 -21.34
CA LEU A 225 18.71 7.44 -21.12
C LEU A 225 18.34 6.82 -22.46
N MET A 226 18.31 5.49 -22.51
CA MET A 226 17.87 4.73 -23.67
C MET A 226 16.48 4.17 -23.40
N ILE A 227 15.51 4.54 -24.22
CA ILE A 227 14.17 3.91 -24.22
C ILE A 227 14.04 3.15 -25.54
N GLY A 228 14.25 1.84 -25.47
CA GLY A 228 14.37 1.01 -26.65
C GLY A 228 15.56 1.43 -27.52
N HIS A 229 15.30 1.77 -28.78
CA HIS A 229 16.32 2.21 -29.74
C HIS A 229 16.53 3.74 -29.76
N GLU A 230 15.77 4.48 -28.96
CA GLU A 230 15.79 5.94 -28.97
C GLU A 230 16.59 6.47 -27.76
N GLN A 231 17.52 7.38 -28.03
CA GLN A 231 18.28 8.09 -27.01
C GLN A 231 17.58 9.39 -26.63
N TYR A 232 17.44 9.59 -25.32
CA TYR A 232 16.90 10.80 -24.73
C TYR A 232 17.84 11.36 -23.66
N PHE A 233 17.54 12.58 -23.22
CA PHE A 233 18.25 13.25 -22.15
C PHE A 233 17.29 13.75 -21.06
N VAL A 234 17.73 13.66 -19.81
CA VAL A 234 17.13 14.36 -18.67
C VAL A 234 18.19 15.22 -18.01
N ASN A 235 17.78 16.24 -17.26
CA ASN A 235 18.75 17.04 -16.52
C ASN A 235 19.54 16.16 -15.54
N ALA A 236 20.85 16.36 -15.44
CA ALA A 236 21.70 15.54 -14.58
C ALA A 236 21.34 15.67 -13.09
N HIS A 237 20.79 16.80 -12.68
CA HIS A 237 20.33 17.08 -11.32
C HIS A 237 18.86 16.68 -11.10
N PHE A 238 18.18 16.14 -12.11
CA PHE A 238 16.85 15.57 -11.90
C PHE A 238 16.94 14.39 -10.91
N GLY A 239 16.06 14.41 -9.90
CA GLY A 239 16.08 13.47 -8.78
C GLY A 239 17.23 13.66 -7.77
N ALA A 240 18.11 14.65 -7.96
CA ALA A 240 19.24 14.87 -7.05
C ALA A 240 18.79 15.49 -5.71
N VAL A 241 19.18 14.83 -4.62
CA VAL A 241 18.97 15.33 -3.25
C VAL A 241 20.17 16.21 -2.84
N SER A 242 20.50 17.28 -3.57
CA SER A 242 21.53 18.26 -3.16
C SER A 242 20.95 19.59 -2.68
N LEU A 243 21.32 20.06 -1.47
CA LEU A 243 20.92 21.36 -0.91
C LEU A 243 21.39 22.56 -1.76
N THR A 244 22.37 22.36 -2.66
CA THR A 244 23.03 23.44 -3.40
C THR A 244 22.62 23.52 -4.87
N ALA A 245 21.79 22.59 -5.37
CA ALA A 245 21.32 22.59 -6.76
C ALA A 245 19.80 22.83 -6.83
N PRO A 246 19.32 23.73 -7.70
CA PRO A 246 17.89 23.89 -7.92
C PRO A 246 17.27 22.57 -8.41
N HIS A 247 16.05 22.26 -7.96
CA HIS A 247 15.30 21.11 -8.47
C HIS A 247 15.13 21.25 -9.97
N ALA A 248 15.85 20.42 -10.73
CA ALA A 248 15.76 20.45 -12.18
C ALA A 248 14.34 20.10 -12.63
N ALA A 249 13.89 20.77 -13.69
CA ALA A 249 12.59 20.48 -14.28
C ALA A 249 12.52 19.01 -14.72
N PRO A 250 11.38 18.33 -14.51
CA PRO A 250 11.20 16.92 -14.84
C PRO A 250 10.97 16.75 -16.35
N HIS A 251 11.81 17.32 -17.21
CA HIS A 251 11.66 17.31 -18.66
C HIS A 251 12.54 16.26 -19.31
N ILE A 252 12.00 15.65 -20.37
CA ILE A 252 12.69 14.71 -21.24
C ILE A 252 12.98 15.44 -22.55
N TYR A 253 14.22 15.35 -23.01
CA TYR A 253 14.72 16.03 -24.19
C TYR A 253 15.18 15.01 -25.24
N SER A 254 14.96 15.33 -26.51
CA SER A 254 15.50 14.55 -27.63
C SER A 254 17.01 14.78 -27.79
N VAL A 255 17.63 14.05 -28.71
CA VAL A 255 19.03 14.26 -29.10
C VAL A 255 19.31 15.69 -29.61
N ALA A 256 18.30 16.35 -30.19
CA ALA A 256 18.37 17.74 -30.62
C ALA A 256 18.04 18.76 -29.49
N LEU A 257 17.97 18.29 -28.24
CA LEU A 257 17.59 19.07 -27.05
C LEU A 257 16.20 19.73 -27.14
N ALA A 258 15.32 19.22 -27.99
CA ALA A 258 13.92 19.61 -28.00
C ALA A 258 13.17 18.92 -26.85
N LYS A 259 12.30 19.62 -26.15
CA LYS A 259 11.45 19.02 -25.11
C LYS A 259 10.45 18.06 -25.74
N VAL A 260 10.60 16.77 -25.46
CA VAL A 260 9.79 15.68 -26.04
C VAL A 260 8.98 14.92 -24.99
N GLY A 261 9.11 15.26 -23.72
CA GLY A 261 8.33 14.62 -22.67
C GLY A 261 8.58 15.19 -21.29
N ARG A 262 8.10 14.45 -20.29
CA ARG A 262 8.31 14.73 -18.88
C ARG A 262 8.31 13.46 -18.04
N VAL A 263 8.98 13.50 -16.90
CA VAL A 263 8.76 12.54 -15.82
C VAL A 263 7.55 13.02 -15.02
N THR A 264 6.57 12.15 -14.80
CA THR A 264 5.36 12.47 -14.04
C THR A 264 5.66 12.49 -12.54
N ASP A 265 4.75 13.06 -11.76
CA ASP A 265 4.84 13.04 -10.30
C ASP A 265 4.75 11.61 -9.71
N GLU A 266 4.31 10.65 -10.51
CA GLU A 266 4.25 9.21 -10.20
C GLU A 266 5.50 8.45 -10.66
N GLY A 267 6.53 9.16 -11.14
CA GLY A 267 7.80 8.55 -11.60
C GLY A 267 7.74 7.90 -12.98
N LEU A 268 6.64 8.04 -13.73
CA LEU A 268 6.52 7.51 -15.09
C LEU A 268 7.14 8.48 -16.11
N TYR A 269 7.84 7.92 -17.10
CA TYR A 269 8.42 8.69 -18.19
C TYR A 269 7.38 8.79 -19.30
N ARG A 270 6.81 9.98 -19.47
CA ARG A 270 5.78 10.27 -20.46
C ARG A 270 6.35 11.07 -21.61
N LEU A 271 6.26 10.53 -22.82
CA LEU A 271 6.58 11.25 -24.05
C LEU A 271 5.37 12.04 -24.57
N ASN A 272 5.63 13.09 -25.35
CA ASN A 272 4.60 13.96 -25.93
C ASN A 272 3.75 13.25 -26.98
N ASP A 273 4.24 12.14 -27.53
CA ASP A 273 3.51 11.26 -28.45
C ASP A 273 2.52 10.32 -27.75
N GLY A 274 2.42 10.39 -26.42
CA GLY A 274 1.49 9.60 -25.61
C GLY A 274 2.06 8.28 -25.09
N ARG A 275 3.31 7.91 -25.44
CA ARG A 275 3.96 6.73 -24.84
C ARG A 275 4.34 6.97 -23.39
N HIS A 276 4.18 5.94 -22.56
CA HIS A 276 4.52 5.96 -21.14
C HIS A 276 5.44 4.79 -20.80
N PHE A 277 6.42 5.04 -19.94
CA PHE A 277 7.41 4.06 -19.56
C PHE A 277 7.64 4.06 -18.05
N LEU A 278 7.78 2.86 -17.49
CA LEU A 278 8.20 2.64 -16.11
C LEU A 278 9.71 2.33 -16.11
N PRO A 279 10.54 3.10 -15.39
CA PRO A 279 11.94 2.73 -15.20
C PRO A 279 12.05 1.48 -14.33
N VAL A 280 12.84 0.50 -14.78
CA VAL A 280 13.15 -0.73 -14.05
C VAL A 280 14.64 -1.01 -14.18
N ASP A 281 15.37 -0.93 -13.07
CA ASP A 281 16.83 -0.91 -13.05
C ASP A 281 17.41 0.21 -13.94
N SER A 282 18.26 -0.15 -14.89
CA SER A 282 18.80 0.72 -15.95
C SER A 282 17.95 0.75 -17.23
N ASP A 283 16.86 -0.02 -17.28
CA ASP A 283 16.00 -0.20 -18.45
C ASP A 283 14.62 0.43 -18.25
N PHE A 284 13.74 0.24 -19.24
CA PHE A 284 12.36 0.71 -19.21
C PHE A 284 11.41 -0.41 -19.61
N CYS A 285 10.22 -0.41 -19.02
CA CYS A 285 9.08 -1.21 -19.49
C CYS A 285 8.01 -0.27 -20.05
N ALA A 286 7.36 -0.66 -21.15
CA ALA A 286 6.21 0.07 -21.67
C ALA A 286 5.00 -0.11 -20.74
N VAL A 287 4.29 0.98 -20.46
CA VAL A 287 3.07 0.96 -19.64
C VAL A 287 1.90 1.61 -20.34
N ALA A 288 0.71 1.11 -20.06
CA ALA A 288 -0.56 1.67 -20.50
C ALA A 288 -1.50 1.86 -19.30
N PHE A 289 -2.35 2.89 -19.35
CA PHE A 289 -3.38 3.06 -18.33
C PHE A 289 -4.60 2.22 -18.70
N ASP A 290 -5.04 1.39 -17.76
CA ASP A 290 -6.27 0.63 -17.81
C ASP A 290 -7.39 1.42 -17.12
N SER A 291 -8.29 1.99 -17.92
CA SER A 291 -9.40 2.80 -17.44
C SER A 291 -10.48 2.00 -16.72
N HIS A 292 -10.59 0.68 -16.96
CA HIS A 292 -11.57 -0.17 -16.27
C HIS A 292 -11.14 -0.43 -14.83
N HIS A 293 -9.84 -0.64 -14.63
CA HIS A 293 -9.27 -0.92 -13.31
C HIS A 293 -8.69 0.31 -12.61
N LEU A 294 -8.65 1.45 -13.30
CA LEU A 294 -7.96 2.69 -12.90
C LEU A 294 -6.51 2.44 -12.48
N ARG A 295 -5.79 1.64 -13.27
CA ARG A 295 -4.43 1.21 -12.96
C ARG A 295 -3.52 1.30 -14.14
N TRP A 296 -2.23 1.46 -13.88
CA TRP A 296 -1.23 1.21 -14.89
C TRP A 296 -1.03 -0.29 -15.05
N LYS A 297 -0.71 -0.70 -16.27
CA LYS A 297 -0.29 -2.06 -16.60
C LYS A 297 0.99 -2.01 -17.41
N ILE A 298 1.92 -2.91 -17.07
CA ILE A 298 3.10 -3.19 -17.88
C ILE A 298 2.65 -4.07 -19.04
N THR A 299 2.96 -3.61 -20.24
CA THR A 299 2.64 -4.32 -21.48
C THR A 299 3.87 -5.00 -22.03
N GLY A 300 3.72 -6.21 -22.55
CA GLY A 300 4.78 -6.89 -23.29
C GLY A 300 5.17 -6.10 -24.54
N PRO A 301 6.34 -6.43 -25.15
CA PRO A 301 6.71 -5.92 -26.46
C PRO A 301 5.58 -6.18 -27.48
N PRO A 302 5.40 -5.29 -28.49
CA PRO A 302 4.38 -5.50 -29.53
C PRO A 302 4.47 -6.90 -30.14
N GLY A 303 3.35 -7.63 -30.20
CA GLY A 303 3.28 -9.00 -30.73
C GLY A 303 3.79 -10.09 -29.79
N SER A 304 4.25 -9.76 -28.58
CA SER A 304 4.64 -10.74 -27.57
C SER A 304 3.41 -11.40 -26.92
N PRO A 305 3.40 -12.73 -26.71
CA PRO A 305 2.30 -13.42 -26.04
C PRO A 305 2.32 -13.27 -24.51
N VAL A 306 3.24 -12.46 -23.95
CA VAL A 306 3.35 -12.30 -22.50
C VAL A 306 2.14 -11.56 -21.91
N PRO A 307 1.54 -12.06 -20.82
CA PRO A 307 0.38 -11.43 -20.19
C PRO A 307 0.74 -10.06 -19.62
N THR A 308 -0.20 -9.12 -19.55
CA THR A 308 0.06 -7.81 -18.92
C THR A 308 0.19 -7.94 -17.40
N ILE A 309 1.06 -7.13 -16.80
CA ILE A 309 1.21 -7.05 -15.33
C ILE A 309 0.51 -5.80 -14.85
N LEU A 310 -0.52 -5.94 -14.01
CA LEU A 310 -1.11 -4.78 -13.32
C LEU A 310 -0.14 -4.29 -12.24
N ILE A 311 -0.01 -2.97 -12.13
CA ILE A 311 0.83 -2.33 -11.10
C ILE A 311 0.04 -1.30 -10.30
N GLU A 312 0.48 -1.07 -9.07
CA GLU A 312 -0.02 -0.01 -8.20
C GLU A 312 1.11 0.72 -7.49
N THR A 313 0.80 1.87 -6.88
CA THR A 313 1.74 2.63 -6.07
C THR A 313 2.28 1.78 -4.93
N GLY A 314 3.60 1.74 -4.79
CA GLY A 314 4.31 1.06 -3.72
C GLY A 314 4.47 1.93 -2.47
N SER A 315 5.63 1.83 -1.83
CA SER A 315 5.96 2.54 -0.58
C SER A 315 6.23 4.05 -0.73
N ALA A 316 6.25 4.57 -1.95
CA ALA A 316 6.39 5.99 -2.25
C ALA A 316 5.61 6.34 -3.54
N PRO A 317 5.26 7.63 -3.77
CA PRO A 317 4.43 8.00 -4.91
C PRO A 317 5.04 7.67 -6.29
N ASP A 318 6.35 7.48 -6.35
CA ASP A 318 7.13 7.14 -7.55
C ASP A 318 7.65 5.69 -7.56
N LYS A 319 7.15 4.86 -6.64
CA LYS A 319 7.44 3.43 -6.57
C LYS A 319 6.21 2.65 -6.99
N TRP A 320 6.45 1.49 -7.60
CA TRP A 320 5.40 0.64 -8.15
C TRP A 320 5.65 -0.80 -7.73
N VAL A 321 4.57 -1.55 -7.54
CA VAL A 321 4.60 -2.99 -7.25
C VAL A 321 3.56 -3.73 -8.09
N PRO A 322 3.85 -4.98 -8.49
CA PRO A 322 2.90 -5.79 -9.26
C PRO A 322 1.75 -6.30 -8.38
N VAL A 323 0.57 -6.46 -8.97
CA VAL A 323 -0.63 -6.96 -8.30
C VAL A 323 -1.41 -7.93 -9.18
N MET A 324 -2.13 -8.86 -8.54
CA MET A 324 -3.16 -9.65 -9.22
C MET A 324 -4.37 -8.78 -9.56
N ALA A 325 -5.08 -9.11 -10.63
CA ALA A 325 -6.37 -8.47 -10.91
C ALA A 325 -7.37 -8.85 -9.83
N VAL A 326 -8.28 -7.93 -9.48
CA VAL A 326 -9.30 -8.20 -8.46
C VAL A 326 -10.18 -9.39 -8.85
N ALA A 327 -10.46 -9.56 -10.14
CA ALA A 327 -11.20 -10.71 -10.66
C ALA A 327 -10.52 -12.05 -10.35
N ASP A 328 -9.19 -12.09 -10.26
CA ASP A 328 -8.42 -13.30 -9.95
C ASP A 328 -8.39 -13.61 -8.44
N VAL A 329 -8.82 -12.66 -7.61
CA VAL A 329 -8.87 -12.77 -6.14
C VAL A 329 -10.25 -12.41 -5.59
N ASP A 330 -11.32 -12.59 -6.37
CA ASP A 330 -12.68 -12.17 -6.00
C ASP A 330 -13.16 -12.82 -4.69
N ASP A 331 -12.94 -14.13 -4.51
CA ASP A 331 -13.27 -14.82 -3.25
C ASP A 331 -12.62 -14.17 -2.02
N LEU A 332 -11.36 -13.76 -2.16
CA LEU A 332 -10.63 -13.08 -1.09
C LEU A 332 -11.19 -11.66 -0.87
N PHE A 333 -11.56 -10.97 -1.95
CA PHE A 333 -12.20 -9.67 -1.88
C PHE A 333 -13.55 -9.74 -1.18
N GLN A 334 -14.41 -10.70 -1.53
CA GLN A 334 -15.69 -10.93 -0.85
C GLN A 334 -15.49 -11.30 0.63
N SER A 335 -14.47 -12.10 0.93
CA SER A 335 -14.10 -12.42 2.32
C SER A 335 -13.68 -11.16 3.09
N ALA A 336 -12.89 -10.28 2.48
CA ALA A 336 -12.50 -9.00 3.07
C ALA A 336 -13.70 -8.09 3.34
N ARG A 337 -14.67 -8.02 2.40
CA ARG A 337 -15.95 -7.30 2.61
C ARG A 337 -16.66 -7.81 3.86
N GLY A 338 -16.80 -9.13 3.99
CA GLY A 338 -17.44 -9.77 5.13
C GLY A 338 -16.73 -9.45 6.46
N VAL A 339 -15.40 -9.53 6.49
CA VAL A 339 -14.59 -9.16 7.67
C VAL A 339 -14.77 -7.68 8.05
N LYS A 340 -14.92 -6.79 7.04
CA LYS A 340 -15.18 -5.36 7.26
C LYS A 340 -16.64 -5.03 7.56
N GLY A 341 -17.52 -6.04 7.66
CA GLY A 341 -18.94 -5.86 7.96
C GLY A 341 -19.76 -5.29 6.81
N TYR A 342 -19.22 -5.31 5.58
CA TYR A 342 -19.98 -4.92 4.40
C TYR A 342 -20.77 -6.12 3.87
N PRO A 343 -22.02 -5.90 3.41
CA PRO A 343 -22.79 -6.96 2.78
C PRO A 343 -22.05 -7.48 1.54
N GLY A 344 -22.23 -8.77 1.26
CA GLY A 344 -21.73 -9.41 0.04
C GLY A 344 -22.22 -8.66 -1.20
N GLN A 345 -21.35 -8.54 -2.19
CA GLN A 345 -21.68 -7.85 -3.43
C GLN A 345 -22.28 -8.83 -4.44
N VAL A 346 -23.32 -8.39 -5.16
CA VAL A 346 -23.82 -9.09 -6.35
C VAL A 346 -23.28 -8.34 -7.56
N GLY A 347 -22.39 -8.98 -8.34
CA GLY A 347 -21.76 -8.39 -9.52
C GLY A 347 -20.28 -8.03 -9.34
N PRO A 348 -19.64 -7.50 -10.39
CA PRO A 348 -18.20 -7.23 -10.40
C PRO A 348 -17.81 -6.11 -9.42
N VAL A 349 -16.58 -6.16 -8.92
CA VAL A 349 -15.99 -5.12 -8.07
C VAL A 349 -15.85 -3.81 -8.85
N ASP A 350 -16.34 -2.70 -8.30
CA ASP A 350 -16.30 -1.38 -8.90
C ASP A 350 -15.37 -0.44 -8.13
N LEU A 351 -14.07 -0.54 -8.42
CA LEU A 351 -13.06 0.36 -7.84
C LEU A 351 -13.16 1.80 -8.35
N VAL A 352 -14.01 2.10 -9.34
CA VAL A 352 -14.16 3.44 -9.91
C VAL A 352 -15.16 4.24 -9.09
N ASN A 353 -16.34 3.67 -8.86
CA ASN A 353 -17.48 4.39 -8.29
C ASN A 353 -17.83 3.96 -6.87
N SER A 354 -17.45 2.75 -6.44
CA SER A 354 -17.78 2.28 -5.08
C SER A 354 -16.71 2.70 -4.07
N SER A 355 -17.07 3.59 -3.14
CA SER A 355 -16.21 3.94 -2.00
C SER A 355 -15.98 2.75 -1.07
N VAL A 356 -16.96 1.87 -0.94
CA VAL A 356 -16.83 0.62 -0.17
C VAL A 356 -15.76 -0.28 -0.79
N ASP A 357 -15.80 -0.47 -2.11
CA ASP A 357 -14.87 -1.36 -2.80
C ASP A 357 -13.44 -0.79 -2.74
N LYS A 358 -13.29 0.53 -2.87
CA LYS A 358 -12.01 1.22 -2.64
C LYS A 358 -11.48 1.02 -1.22
N HIS A 359 -12.33 1.13 -0.20
CA HIS A 359 -11.91 0.90 1.20
C HIS A 359 -11.52 -0.55 1.46
N VAL A 360 -12.27 -1.51 0.93
CA VAL A 360 -11.97 -2.94 1.06
C VAL A 360 -10.67 -3.28 0.34
N TYR A 361 -10.48 -2.73 -0.86
CA TYR A 361 -9.24 -2.88 -1.61
C TYR A 361 -8.04 -2.31 -0.82
N GLY A 362 -8.15 -1.07 -0.32
CA GLY A 362 -7.10 -0.44 0.49
C GLY A 362 -6.77 -1.23 1.75
N TYR A 363 -7.79 -1.77 2.43
CA TYR A 363 -7.62 -2.68 3.57
C TYR A 363 -6.81 -3.92 3.18
N MET A 364 -7.18 -4.60 2.08
CA MET A 364 -6.46 -5.78 1.62
C MET A 364 -5.00 -5.47 1.32
N GLN A 365 -4.72 -4.42 0.54
CA GLN A 365 -3.34 -4.07 0.19
C GLN A 365 -2.51 -3.70 1.42
N GLY A 366 -3.07 -2.89 2.32
CA GLY A 366 -2.40 -2.55 3.57
C GLY A 366 -2.07 -3.79 4.40
N TYR A 367 -3.00 -4.75 4.50
CA TYR A 367 -2.79 -5.95 5.29
C TYR A 367 -1.77 -6.90 4.64
N LEU A 368 -1.80 -7.06 3.31
CA LEU A 368 -0.81 -7.86 2.58
C LEU A 368 0.62 -7.32 2.79
N ARG A 369 0.79 -6.00 2.71
CA ARG A 369 2.07 -5.32 3.01
C ARG A 369 2.50 -5.53 4.46
N GLN A 370 1.55 -5.46 5.40
CA GLN A 370 1.82 -5.73 6.81
C GLN A 370 2.24 -7.19 7.07
N ILE A 371 1.60 -8.17 6.42
CA ILE A 371 1.97 -9.59 6.52
C ILE A 371 3.43 -9.80 6.09
N ILE A 372 3.84 -9.20 4.97
CA ILE A 372 5.25 -9.24 4.52
C ILE A 372 6.18 -8.68 5.61
N SER A 373 5.88 -7.48 6.13
CA SER A 373 6.67 -6.81 7.17
C SER A 373 6.77 -7.62 8.47
N ALA A 374 5.72 -8.37 8.81
CA ALA A 374 5.66 -9.16 10.05
C ALA A 374 6.32 -10.53 9.92
N CYS A 375 6.16 -11.20 8.78
CA CYS A 375 6.53 -12.59 8.61
C CYS A 375 7.93 -12.78 7.99
N ASP A 376 8.44 -11.82 7.23
CA ASP A 376 9.83 -11.88 6.76
C ASP A 376 10.80 -11.39 7.86
N PRO A 377 11.74 -12.22 8.35
CA PRO A 377 12.61 -11.84 9.47
C PRO A 377 13.54 -10.66 9.18
N ALA A 378 14.00 -10.50 7.93
CA ALA A 378 14.89 -9.42 7.54
C ALA A 378 14.11 -8.10 7.50
N ILE A 379 12.92 -8.11 6.90
CA ILE A 379 12.04 -6.93 6.82
C ILE A 379 11.52 -6.56 8.22
N HIS A 380 11.15 -7.56 9.03
CA HIS A 380 10.65 -7.35 10.39
C HIS A 380 11.64 -6.57 11.25
N ARG A 381 12.94 -6.90 11.17
CA ARG A 381 14.00 -6.27 11.96
C ARG A 381 14.55 -4.97 11.34
N ALA A 382 14.25 -4.71 10.07
CA ALA A 382 14.69 -3.50 9.40
C ALA A 382 14.16 -2.24 10.09
N SER A 383 14.94 -1.16 10.04
CA SER A 383 14.50 0.15 10.51
C SER A 383 13.26 0.62 9.75
N VAL A 384 12.40 1.42 10.40
CA VAL A 384 11.18 1.97 9.77
C VAL A 384 11.46 2.63 8.43
N ALA A 385 12.56 3.38 8.31
CA ALA A 385 12.96 4.07 7.08
C ALA A 385 13.19 3.12 5.89
N ASN A 386 13.65 1.89 6.14
CA ASN A 386 14.00 0.93 5.09
C ASN A 386 12.88 -0.09 4.79
N LYS A 387 11.93 -0.28 5.72
CA LYS A 387 10.85 -1.27 5.57
C LYS A 387 10.07 -1.13 4.27
N GLY A 388 9.72 0.10 3.87
CA GLY A 388 8.92 0.35 2.67
C GLY A 388 9.56 -0.21 1.40
N GLN A 389 10.83 0.11 1.16
CA GLN A 389 11.57 -0.36 0.00
C GLN A 389 11.73 -1.89 0.02
N LEU A 390 12.07 -2.46 1.19
CA LEU A 390 12.22 -3.92 1.31
C LEU A 390 10.92 -4.68 1.05
N ILE A 391 9.78 -4.13 1.46
CA ILE A 391 8.46 -4.70 1.15
C ILE A 391 8.20 -4.65 -0.36
N ASP A 392 8.48 -3.51 -1.02
CA ASP A 392 8.30 -3.39 -2.47
C ASP A 392 9.19 -4.39 -3.23
N ASP A 393 10.46 -4.53 -2.84
CA ASP A 393 11.40 -5.50 -3.42
C ASP A 393 10.93 -6.95 -3.20
N TYR A 394 10.36 -7.23 -2.02
CA TYR A 394 9.76 -8.53 -1.73
C TYR A 394 8.59 -8.81 -2.69
N ILE A 395 7.69 -7.85 -2.91
CA ILE A 395 6.51 -8.03 -3.78
C ILE A 395 6.93 -8.27 -5.22
N TRP A 396 7.95 -7.55 -5.73
CA TRP A 396 8.50 -7.81 -7.05
C TRP A 396 9.02 -9.25 -7.21
N THR A 397 9.67 -9.76 -6.18
CA THR A 397 10.30 -11.08 -6.21
C THR A 397 9.30 -12.22 -5.94
N HIS A 398 8.34 -11.99 -5.06
CA HIS A 398 7.52 -13.06 -4.49
C HIS A 398 6.02 -12.92 -4.74
N GLY A 399 5.54 -11.74 -5.12
CA GLY A 399 4.12 -11.40 -5.11
C GLY A 399 3.62 -11.02 -3.72
N TYR A 400 2.32 -10.73 -3.62
CA TYR A 400 1.65 -10.46 -2.34
C TYR A 400 1.21 -11.78 -1.68
N PRO A 401 1.26 -11.93 -0.35
CA PRO A 401 0.87 -13.17 0.31
C PRO A 401 -0.66 -13.33 0.44
N TYR A 402 -1.38 -13.43 -0.69
CA TYR A 402 -2.85 -13.49 -0.71
C TYR A 402 -3.42 -14.70 0.05
N ASP A 403 -2.72 -15.83 0.03
CA ASP A 403 -3.09 -17.04 0.75
C ASP A 403 -3.02 -16.87 2.28
N CYS A 404 -2.03 -16.14 2.79
CA CYS A 404 -1.92 -15.80 4.19
C CYS A 404 -3.09 -14.92 4.63
N LEU A 405 -3.45 -13.91 3.81
CA LEU A 405 -4.61 -13.07 4.08
C LEU A 405 -5.92 -13.88 4.06
N ALA A 406 -6.10 -14.78 3.09
CA ALA A 406 -7.25 -15.67 3.03
C ALA A 406 -7.37 -16.54 4.29
N SER A 407 -6.25 -17.07 4.79
CA SER A 407 -6.20 -17.85 6.03
C SER A 407 -6.59 -17.00 7.25
N ILE A 408 -6.12 -15.76 7.33
CA ILE A 408 -6.49 -14.82 8.40
C ILE A 408 -7.99 -14.56 8.36
N HIS A 409 -8.56 -14.22 7.20
CA HIS A 409 -9.98 -13.95 7.09
C HIS A 409 -10.83 -15.17 7.46
N SER A 410 -10.43 -16.37 7.01
CA SER A 410 -11.11 -17.62 7.37
C SER A 410 -11.12 -17.86 8.88
N ALA A 411 -10.01 -17.55 9.57
CA ALA A 411 -9.95 -17.65 11.04
C ALA A 411 -10.90 -16.64 11.70
N VAL A 412 -10.83 -15.37 11.28
CA VAL A 412 -11.66 -14.28 11.82
C VAL A 412 -13.15 -14.55 11.62
N GLN A 413 -13.57 -14.95 10.42
CA GLN A 413 -14.97 -15.27 10.11
C GLN A 413 -15.49 -16.47 10.90
N ALA A 414 -14.62 -17.43 11.23
CA ALA A 414 -14.96 -18.58 12.07
C ALA A 414 -14.90 -18.28 13.58
N GLY A 415 -14.60 -17.04 13.99
CA GLY A 415 -14.39 -16.68 15.40
C GLY A 415 -13.19 -17.38 16.04
N ARG A 416 -12.23 -17.84 15.24
CA ARG A 416 -11.00 -18.52 15.69
C ARG A 416 -9.86 -17.52 15.81
N PRO A 417 -8.88 -17.75 16.71
CA PRO A 417 -7.67 -16.95 16.74
C PRO A 417 -6.92 -17.06 15.42
N ILE A 418 -6.30 -15.96 14.98
CA ILE A 418 -5.37 -15.98 13.85
C ILE A 418 -4.14 -16.83 14.20
N ALA A 419 -3.53 -17.44 13.19
CA ALA A 419 -2.39 -18.33 13.39
C ALA A 419 -1.23 -17.60 14.10
N PRO A 420 -0.49 -18.26 15.02
CA PRO A 420 0.68 -17.67 15.65
C PRO A 420 1.68 -17.13 14.62
N GLY A 421 2.18 -15.91 14.85
CA GLY A 421 3.11 -15.24 13.93
C GLY A 421 2.43 -14.43 12.82
N MET A 422 1.12 -14.57 12.60
CA MET A 422 0.37 -13.67 11.72
C MET A 422 0.05 -12.35 12.44
N PRO A 423 0.18 -11.20 11.77
CA PRO A 423 -0.08 -9.92 12.40
C PRO A 423 -1.57 -9.67 12.59
N VAL A 424 -1.94 -8.97 13.67
CA VAL A 424 -3.24 -8.30 13.77
C VAL A 424 -3.21 -7.05 12.91
N PHE A 425 -4.28 -6.77 12.15
CA PHE A 425 -4.32 -5.61 11.25
C PHE A 425 -4.01 -4.29 11.99
N ASP A 426 -3.04 -3.55 11.47
CA ASP A 426 -2.67 -2.20 11.86
C ASP A 426 -2.47 -1.39 10.58
N ALA A 427 -3.36 -0.44 10.35
CA ALA A 427 -3.43 0.30 9.09
C ALA A 427 -2.15 1.08 8.77
N PHE A 428 -1.37 1.53 9.77
CA PHE A 428 -0.09 2.20 9.50
C PHE A 428 1.02 1.24 9.08
N GLN A 429 0.94 -0.05 9.43
CA GLN A 429 1.99 -1.00 9.09
C GLN A 429 2.03 -1.35 7.60
N GLY A 430 0.90 -1.20 6.90
CA GLY A 430 0.82 -1.38 5.46
C GLY A 430 1.29 -0.18 4.63
N LEU A 431 1.38 1.01 5.21
CA LEU A 431 1.65 2.23 4.45
C LEU A 431 3.11 2.32 3.98
N GLY A 432 3.40 3.14 2.98
CA GLY A 432 4.71 3.69 2.69
C GLY A 432 5.14 4.73 3.72
N ALA A 433 6.37 5.22 3.63
CA ALA A 433 6.84 6.37 4.40
C ALA A 433 7.13 7.51 3.42
N VAL A 434 6.40 8.62 3.56
CA VAL A 434 6.53 9.76 2.67
C VAL A 434 7.77 10.55 3.08
N ARG A 435 8.72 10.73 2.17
CA ARG A 435 9.94 11.49 2.44
C ARG A 435 9.68 12.99 2.37
N CYS A 436 10.22 13.75 3.30
CA CYS A 436 10.12 15.21 3.27
C CYS A 436 11.01 15.82 2.18
N SER A 437 10.71 17.06 1.80
CA SER A 437 11.67 17.91 1.09
C SER A 437 12.82 18.33 2.01
N LYS A 438 13.87 18.93 1.43
CA LYS A 438 15.04 19.45 2.17
C LYS A 438 14.73 20.56 3.18
N ASP A 439 13.55 21.18 3.06
CA ASP A 439 13.09 22.21 3.97
C ASP A 439 12.07 21.67 5.00
N GLY A 440 11.99 20.34 5.15
CA GLY A 440 11.06 19.68 6.08
C GLY A 440 9.59 19.77 5.65
N ASN A 441 9.32 19.82 4.34
CA ASN A 441 7.97 20.01 3.79
C ASN A 441 7.41 18.73 3.14
N PHE A 442 6.11 18.53 3.25
CA PHE A 442 5.36 17.43 2.65
C PHE A 442 4.27 17.97 1.71
N ASN A 443 4.22 17.44 0.49
CA ASN A 443 3.14 17.72 -0.45
C ASN A 443 1.96 16.78 -0.16
N VAL A 444 1.00 17.25 0.64
CA VAL A 444 -0.16 16.45 1.06
C VAL A 444 -1.05 16.10 -0.13
N GLY A 445 -1.19 17.02 -1.09
CA GLY A 445 -1.92 16.77 -2.33
C GLY A 445 -1.38 15.59 -3.14
N ARG A 446 -0.07 15.32 -3.07
CA ARG A 446 0.58 14.16 -3.70
C ARG A 446 0.42 12.87 -2.88
N VAL A 447 0.11 12.94 -1.59
CA VAL A 447 -0.01 11.76 -0.72
C VAL A 447 -1.46 11.27 -0.65
N ASN A 448 -2.39 12.20 -0.43
CA ASN A 448 -3.81 11.93 -0.18
C ASN A 448 -4.47 10.95 -1.19
N PRO A 449 -4.17 10.99 -2.51
CA PRO A 449 -4.83 10.10 -3.47
C PRO A 449 -4.44 8.62 -3.36
N TYR A 450 -3.30 8.28 -2.77
CA TYR A 450 -2.74 6.93 -2.81
C TYR A 450 -3.00 6.16 -1.51
N THR A 451 -3.77 5.07 -1.60
CA THR A 451 -4.14 4.21 -0.45
C THR A 451 -2.94 3.55 0.23
N GLN A 452 -1.82 3.40 -0.47
CA GLN A 452 -0.58 2.85 0.08
C GLN A 452 0.19 3.90 0.88
N LEU A 453 -0.15 5.19 0.80
CA LEU A 453 0.59 6.25 1.48
C LEU A 453 -0.25 6.97 2.53
N SER A 454 -1.57 7.03 2.34
CA SER A 454 -2.49 7.65 3.27
C SER A 454 -3.24 6.61 4.11
N TYR A 455 -3.45 6.93 5.38
CA TYR A 455 -4.29 6.17 6.28
C TYR A 455 -5.71 6.06 5.70
N PRO A 456 -6.36 4.87 5.78
CA PRO A 456 -7.65 4.65 5.16
C PRO A 456 -8.68 5.72 5.52
N ASP A 457 -9.28 6.31 4.49
CA ASP A 457 -10.44 7.16 4.69
C ASP A 457 -11.63 6.30 5.12
N ARG A 458 -12.49 6.87 5.96
CA ARG A 458 -13.72 6.27 6.43
C ARG A 458 -14.69 7.35 6.84
N ARG A 459 -15.97 6.99 6.79
CA ARG A 459 -17.04 7.82 7.30
C ARG A 459 -16.75 8.20 8.77
N ARG A 460 -16.94 9.49 9.08
CA ARG A 460 -16.85 10.00 10.44
C ARG A 460 -17.96 9.41 11.32
N SER A 461 -17.64 9.13 12.56
CA SER A 461 -18.62 8.83 13.59
C SER A 461 -19.38 10.10 14.00
N ALA A 462 -20.48 9.94 14.74
CA ALA A 462 -21.21 11.07 15.31
C ALA A 462 -20.34 11.90 16.28
N ALA A 463 -19.40 11.26 16.98
CA ALA A 463 -18.46 11.93 17.87
C ALA A 463 -17.44 12.77 17.08
N GLU A 464 -16.90 12.22 15.99
CA GLU A 464 -16.03 12.96 15.07
C GLU A 464 -16.75 14.15 14.43
N ASP A 465 -18.02 13.99 14.02
CA ASP A 465 -18.82 15.08 13.43
C ASP A 465 -19.10 16.21 14.44
N ALA A 466 -19.35 15.88 15.71
CA ALA A 466 -19.53 16.87 16.78
C ALA A 466 -18.24 17.68 17.01
N LEU A 467 -17.09 17.01 17.09
CA LEU A 467 -15.79 17.68 17.24
C LEU A 467 -15.47 18.57 16.04
N LEU A 468 -15.79 18.13 14.82
CA LEU A 468 -15.60 18.93 13.62
C LEU A 468 -16.47 20.20 13.64
N ALA A 469 -17.72 20.10 14.08
CA ALA A 469 -18.61 21.26 14.20
C ALA A 469 -18.04 22.29 15.18
N GLU A 470 -17.59 21.84 16.36
CA GLU A 470 -16.96 22.72 17.36
C GLU A 470 -15.65 23.33 16.83
N TRP A 471 -14.82 22.53 16.16
CA TRP A 471 -13.58 22.99 15.55
C TRP A 471 -13.84 24.10 14.52
N LYS A 472 -14.88 23.97 13.68
CA LYS A 472 -15.27 25.00 12.70
C LYS A 472 -15.66 26.31 13.39
N THR A 473 -16.43 26.25 14.47
CA THR A 473 -16.79 27.45 15.27
C THR A 473 -15.55 28.19 15.77
N HIS A 474 -14.57 27.47 16.34
CA HIS A 474 -13.34 28.09 16.84
C HIS A 474 -12.38 28.56 15.74
N ARG A 475 -12.36 27.87 14.60
CA ARG A 475 -11.63 28.32 13.40
C ARG A 475 -12.15 29.67 12.93
N ASP A 476 -13.45 29.81 12.80
CA ASP A 476 -14.09 31.04 12.28
C ASP A 476 -13.95 32.19 13.29
N ALA A 477 -13.98 31.88 14.59
CA ALA A 477 -13.67 32.82 15.67
C ALA A 477 -12.16 33.15 15.83
N ARG A 478 -11.27 32.52 15.04
CA ARG A 478 -9.81 32.68 15.09
C ARG A 478 -9.18 32.34 16.47
N ASP A 479 -9.81 31.46 17.24
CA ASP A 479 -9.29 30.94 18.50
C ASP A 479 -8.27 29.81 18.24
N ASN A 480 -7.03 30.18 17.90
CA ASN A 480 -6.01 29.22 17.49
C ASN A 480 -5.67 28.17 18.56
N ARG A 481 -5.80 28.51 19.86
CA ARG A 481 -5.48 27.57 20.95
C ARG A 481 -6.52 26.48 21.04
N ARG A 482 -7.81 26.82 21.11
CA ARG A 482 -8.88 25.81 21.15
C ARG A 482 -9.00 25.06 19.84
N LYS A 483 -8.81 25.75 18.70
CA LYS A 483 -8.74 25.12 17.37
C LYS A 483 -7.63 24.05 17.30
N GLY A 484 -6.46 24.31 17.89
CA GLY A 484 -5.37 23.34 17.99
C GLY A 484 -5.74 22.13 18.84
N ALA A 485 -6.24 22.34 20.06
CA ALA A 485 -6.63 21.27 20.96
C ALA A 485 -7.73 20.34 20.37
N LEU A 486 -8.76 20.93 19.75
CA LEU A 486 -9.82 20.18 19.07
C LEU A 486 -9.28 19.42 17.85
N ASN A 487 -8.28 19.97 17.16
CA ASN A 487 -7.64 19.28 16.04
C ASN A 487 -6.99 17.97 16.49
N GLU A 488 -6.18 18.02 17.54
CA GLU A 488 -5.55 16.84 18.11
C GLU A 488 -6.58 15.84 18.68
N GLN A 489 -7.70 16.34 19.23
CA GLN A 489 -8.79 15.51 19.72
C GLN A 489 -9.51 14.77 18.60
N MET A 490 -9.75 15.40 17.44
CA MET A 490 -10.33 14.73 16.28
C MET A 490 -9.47 13.52 15.84
N TYR A 491 -8.14 13.68 15.79
CA TYR A 491 -7.23 12.56 15.52
C TYR A 491 -7.31 11.49 16.60
N ALA A 492 -7.36 11.89 17.87
CA ALA A 492 -7.44 10.96 18.98
C ALA A 492 -8.71 10.11 18.95
N THR A 493 -9.88 10.74 18.79
CA THR A 493 -11.17 10.05 18.68
C THR A 493 -11.18 9.07 17.52
N ARG A 494 -10.74 9.50 16.31
CA ARG A 494 -10.70 8.63 15.13
C ARG A 494 -9.83 7.39 15.35
N LEU A 495 -8.62 7.59 15.86
CA LEU A 495 -7.69 6.49 16.08
C LEU A 495 -8.13 5.58 17.24
N GLN A 496 -8.74 6.11 18.31
CA GLN A 496 -9.30 5.28 19.38
C GLN A 496 -10.41 4.36 18.89
N GLU A 497 -11.33 4.88 18.07
CA GLU A 497 -12.38 4.08 17.44
C GLU A 497 -11.81 2.99 16.51
N ASP A 498 -10.64 3.23 15.92
CA ASP A 498 -9.92 2.28 15.08
C ASP A 498 -9.04 1.30 15.89
N GLY A 499 -9.08 1.37 17.22
CA GLY A 499 -8.41 0.42 18.12
C GLY A 499 -7.02 0.83 18.60
N TYR A 500 -6.61 2.09 18.39
CA TYR A 500 -5.34 2.61 18.90
C TYR A 500 -5.46 3.08 20.34
N ARG A 501 -4.41 2.86 21.14
CA ARG A 501 -4.34 3.28 22.54
C ARG A 501 -3.37 4.44 22.72
N PHE A 502 -3.88 5.59 23.13
CA PHE A 502 -3.06 6.76 23.45
C PHE A 502 -2.29 6.56 24.76
N LEU A 503 -1.06 7.05 24.79
CA LEU A 503 -0.16 6.97 25.93
C LEU A 503 0.00 8.36 26.54
N ASP A 504 -0.10 8.44 27.87
CA ASP A 504 0.13 9.68 28.60
C ASP A 504 1.63 10.04 28.63
N GLY A 505 1.92 11.34 28.53
CA GLY A 505 3.25 11.94 28.47
C GLY A 505 3.77 12.21 27.05
N GLY A 506 5.04 12.57 26.96
CA GLY A 506 5.69 12.94 25.69
C GLY A 506 5.68 14.45 25.39
N THR A 507 5.16 15.26 26.31
CA THR A 507 5.26 16.72 26.30
C THR A 507 5.99 17.23 27.55
N TYR A 508 6.53 18.45 27.47
CA TYR A 508 7.24 19.13 28.54
C TYR A 508 6.86 20.63 28.59
N GLY A 509 7.30 21.33 29.65
CA GLY A 509 7.10 22.78 29.79
C GLY A 509 5.64 23.22 29.91
N GLY A 510 4.77 22.41 30.53
CA GLY A 510 3.34 22.74 30.71
C GLY A 510 2.41 22.26 29.59
N GLY A 511 2.88 21.35 28.72
CA GLY A 511 2.03 20.58 27.80
C GLY A 511 1.91 21.11 26.37
N GLN A 512 2.64 22.18 26.02
CA GLN A 512 2.64 22.73 24.65
C GLN A 512 3.88 22.37 23.82
N ASN A 513 4.92 21.80 24.44
CA ASN A 513 6.15 21.42 23.74
C ASN A 513 6.31 19.91 23.78
N GLY A 514 6.63 19.27 22.64
CA GLY A 514 6.85 17.83 22.55
C GLY A 514 6.03 17.20 21.43
N PHE A 515 5.66 15.93 21.60
CA PHE A 515 4.80 15.22 20.66
C PHE A 515 3.34 15.65 20.86
N ASP A 516 2.60 15.94 19.78
CA ASP A 516 1.16 16.23 19.91
C ASP A 516 0.43 15.02 20.50
N ARG A 517 0.72 13.82 19.97
CA ARG A 517 0.23 12.56 20.54
C ARG A 517 1.25 11.44 20.42
N VAL A 518 1.17 10.51 21.37
CA VAL A 518 1.86 9.21 21.34
C VAL A 518 0.82 8.10 21.50
N PHE A 519 0.90 7.05 20.69
CA PHE A 519 -0.05 5.95 20.75
C PHE A 519 0.57 4.61 20.35
N GLU A 520 -0.07 3.53 20.81
CA GLU A 520 0.24 2.14 20.48
C GLU A 520 -0.88 1.58 19.59
N GLY A 521 -0.51 0.97 18.46
CA GLY A 521 -1.45 0.39 17.52
C GLY A 521 -1.87 -1.05 17.89
N PRO A 522 -2.88 -1.60 17.20
CA PRO A 522 -3.39 -2.95 17.45
C PRO A 522 -2.33 -4.06 17.33
N ALA A 523 -1.30 -3.84 16.51
CA ALA A 523 -0.16 -4.76 16.36
C ALA A 523 0.97 -4.51 17.39
N GLY A 524 0.79 -3.60 18.35
CA GLY A 524 1.77 -3.29 19.41
C GLY A 524 2.88 -2.32 19.01
N HIS A 525 2.81 -1.74 17.81
CA HIS A 525 3.77 -0.73 17.35
C HIS A 525 3.52 0.63 17.98
N VAL A 526 4.59 1.42 18.17
CA VAL A 526 4.53 2.74 18.81
C VAL A 526 4.68 3.84 17.76
N TYR A 527 3.80 4.84 17.86
CA TYR A 527 3.72 5.96 16.93
C TYR A 527 3.82 7.28 17.70
N ILE A 528 4.51 8.25 17.09
CA ILE A 528 4.40 9.67 17.44
C ILE A 528 3.68 10.41 16.32
N LEU A 529 2.83 11.36 16.69
CA LEU A 529 2.03 12.17 15.78
C LEU A 529 2.34 13.65 15.98
N GLU A 530 2.50 14.33 14.85
CA GLU A 530 2.39 15.79 14.74
C GLU A 530 1.14 16.11 13.89
N ALA A 531 0.31 17.05 14.33
CA ALA A 531 -0.91 17.49 13.68
C ALA A 531 -0.78 18.92 13.16
N LYS A 532 -0.99 19.12 11.86
CA LYS A 532 -0.94 20.43 11.19
C LYS A 532 -2.28 20.78 10.53
N HIS A 533 -2.50 22.07 10.30
CA HIS A 533 -3.53 22.56 9.40
C HIS A 533 -2.93 22.83 8.03
N VAL A 534 -3.65 22.48 6.97
CA VAL A 534 -3.26 22.79 5.59
C VAL A 534 -4.36 23.54 4.87
N GLY A 535 -3.97 24.54 4.09
CA GLY A 535 -4.88 25.26 3.20
C GLY A 535 -5.21 24.45 1.95
N THR A 536 -5.98 25.05 1.06
CA THR A 536 -6.32 24.49 -0.25
C THR A 536 -5.53 25.21 -1.35
N THR A 537 -5.02 24.47 -2.34
CA THR A 537 -4.40 25.06 -3.53
C THR A 537 -5.45 25.69 -4.45
N SER A 538 -5.04 26.51 -5.41
CA SER A 538 -5.94 27.05 -6.44
C SER A 538 -6.62 25.96 -7.28
N SER A 539 -6.04 24.77 -7.35
CA SER A 539 -6.59 23.59 -8.03
C SER A 539 -7.48 22.72 -7.13
N GLY A 540 -7.82 23.17 -5.93
CA GLY A 540 -8.71 22.44 -5.01
C GLY A 540 -8.05 21.28 -4.26
N HIS A 541 -6.72 21.15 -4.32
CA HIS A 541 -6.00 20.07 -3.64
C HIS A 541 -5.51 20.52 -2.25
N PRO A 542 -5.32 19.60 -1.29
CA PRO A 542 -4.65 19.92 -0.04
C PRO A 542 -3.26 20.52 -0.28
N GLY A 543 -2.96 21.59 0.45
CA GLY A 543 -1.69 22.29 0.39
C GLY A 543 -0.53 21.53 1.03
N ASN A 544 0.59 22.22 1.18
CA ASN A 544 1.82 21.68 1.76
C ASN A 544 1.80 21.75 3.29
N ALA A 545 2.40 20.76 3.95
CA ALA A 545 2.59 20.73 5.40
C ALA A 545 4.09 20.81 5.74
N LYS A 546 4.49 21.88 6.44
CA LYS A 546 5.88 22.09 6.86
C LYS A 546 6.05 21.81 8.35
N LEU A 547 7.05 21.02 8.68
CA LEU A 547 7.48 20.82 10.07
C LEU A 547 8.42 21.94 10.50
N ALA A 548 8.27 22.40 11.75
CA ALA A 548 9.06 23.51 12.25
C ALA A 548 10.51 23.07 12.50
N MET A 549 11.44 24.03 12.42
CA MET A 549 12.84 23.85 12.80
C MET A 549 13.03 24.40 14.22
N THR A 550 13.59 23.59 15.12
CA THR A 550 14.15 24.03 16.40
C THR A 550 15.57 24.56 16.20
N THR A 551 16.26 24.94 17.28
CA THR A 551 17.63 25.45 17.18
C THR A 551 18.58 24.50 16.45
N ASN A 552 18.38 23.18 16.56
CA ASN A 552 19.34 22.19 16.08
C ASN A 552 18.73 21.06 15.23
N ALA A 553 17.41 21.03 15.02
CA ALA A 553 16.72 19.90 14.39
C ALA A 553 15.37 20.31 13.79
N PHE A 554 14.86 19.59 12.79
CA PHE A 554 13.44 19.70 12.41
C PHE A 554 12.57 18.87 13.36
N GLN A 555 11.33 19.30 13.64
CA GLN A 555 10.35 18.47 14.34
C GLN A 555 10.28 17.09 13.66
N MET A 556 10.12 16.03 14.45
CA MET A 556 10.07 14.64 14.02
C MET A 556 11.39 14.06 13.47
N THR A 557 12.52 14.76 13.48
CA THR A 557 13.84 14.09 13.27
C THR A 557 14.22 13.25 14.49
N ASP A 558 15.15 12.30 14.34
CA ASP A 558 15.57 11.47 15.49
C ASP A 558 16.25 12.32 16.57
N LYS A 559 17.03 13.32 16.16
CA LYS A 559 17.62 14.31 17.06
C LYS A 559 16.57 15.11 17.83
N TRP A 560 15.51 15.56 17.17
CA TRP A 560 14.42 16.25 17.84
C TRP A 560 13.67 15.33 18.82
N VAL A 561 13.45 14.07 18.45
CA VAL A 561 12.84 13.09 19.36
C VAL A 561 13.69 12.94 20.64
N ASP A 562 15.01 12.87 20.51
CA ASP A 562 15.91 12.82 21.67
C ASP A 562 15.81 14.06 22.56
N GLU A 563 15.73 15.25 21.96
CA GLU A 563 15.53 16.51 22.69
C GLU A 563 14.20 16.48 23.47
N VAL A 564 13.11 16.03 22.86
CA VAL A 564 11.80 15.93 23.53
C VAL A 564 11.86 14.94 24.70
N LEU A 565 12.47 13.77 24.50
CA LEU A 565 12.57 12.74 25.54
C LEU A 565 13.42 13.22 26.72
N ALA A 566 14.51 13.95 26.47
CA ALA A 566 15.40 14.47 27.52
C ALA A 566 14.73 15.50 28.45
N HIS A 567 13.73 16.24 27.94
CA HIS A 567 13.00 17.26 28.72
C HIS A 567 11.67 16.75 29.28
N SER A 568 11.23 15.56 28.86
CA SER A 568 9.97 14.96 29.30
C SER A 568 10.14 14.22 30.63
N ASP A 569 9.04 14.02 31.35
CA ASP A 569 9.02 13.20 32.56
C ASP A 569 9.27 11.72 32.23
N SER A 570 10.43 11.20 32.63
CA SER A 570 10.85 9.81 32.40
C SER A 570 9.93 8.76 33.02
N GLY A 571 9.10 9.12 34.01
CA GLY A 571 8.11 8.22 34.61
C GLY A 571 6.87 7.97 33.73
N LYS A 572 6.70 8.72 32.63
CA LYS A 572 5.51 8.63 31.79
C LYS A 572 5.55 7.45 30.80
N PRO A 573 4.42 6.75 30.57
CA PRO A 573 4.35 5.63 29.63
C PRO A 573 4.83 5.97 28.22
N ALA A 574 4.45 7.13 27.69
CA ALA A 574 4.86 7.57 26.36
C ALA A 574 6.39 7.64 26.22
N VAL A 575 7.09 8.22 27.19
CA VAL A 575 8.55 8.41 27.14
C VAL A 575 9.27 7.06 27.10
N SER A 576 8.91 6.14 27.99
CA SER A 576 9.51 4.80 28.02
C SER A 576 9.27 4.00 26.73
N LYS A 577 8.04 4.05 26.18
CA LYS A 577 7.65 3.34 24.96
C LYS A 577 8.31 3.93 23.72
N VAL A 578 8.37 5.26 23.59
CA VAL A 578 9.04 5.93 22.48
C VAL A 578 10.54 5.64 22.51
N ASN A 579 11.19 5.74 23.67
CA ASN A 579 12.62 5.43 23.80
C ASN A 579 12.94 3.96 23.43
N ALA A 580 12.12 3.01 23.90
CA ALA A 580 12.26 1.60 23.57
C ALA A 580 12.03 1.30 22.07
N ALA A 581 11.03 1.94 21.45
CA ALA A 581 10.77 1.79 20.02
C ALA A 581 11.89 2.40 19.18
N ARG A 582 12.37 3.59 19.56
CA ARG A 582 13.46 4.31 18.88
C ARG A 582 14.76 3.51 18.91
N SER A 583 15.17 3.02 20.07
CA SER A 583 16.41 2.23 20.22
C SER A 583 16.42 0.95 19.38
N ARG A 584 15.24 0.41 19.03
CA ARG A 584 15.09 -0.74 18.13
C ARG A 584 14.95 -0.37 16.66
N GLY A 585 14.98 0.92 16.31
CA GLY A 585 14.67 1.41 14.97
C GLY A 585 13.23 1.15 14.53
N GLN A 586 12.31 0.96 15.49
CA GLN A 586 10.89 0.62 15.28
C GLN A 586 9.93 1.75 15.73
N LEU A 587 10.44 2.99 15.85
CA LEU A 587 9.60 4.15 16.12
C LEU A 587 8.98 4.66 14.82
N PHE A 588 7.65 4.63 14.73
CA PHE A 588 6.94 5.14 13.56
C PHE A 588 6.55 6.61 13.78
N LYS A 589 6.71 7.41 12.73
CA LYS A 589 6.45 8.84 12.75
C LYS A 589 5.27 9.14 11.82
N VAL A 590 4.28 9.85 12.32
CA VAL A 590 3.03 10.13 11.62
C VAL A 590 2.81 11.64 11.55
N LEU A 591 2.42 12.12 10.37
CA LEU A 591 1.91 13.46 10.18
C LEU A 591 0.41 13.39 9.92
N GLY A 592 -0.35 14.09 10.75
CA GLY A 592 -1.78 14.37 10.54
C GLY A 592 -1.94 15.76 9.95
N THR A 593 -2.67 15.89 8.85
CA THR A 593 -3.00 17.17 8.24
C THR A 593 -4.50 17.34 8.11
N THR A 594 -5.00 18.45 8.67
CA THR A 594 -6.42 18.80 8.65
C THR A 594 -6.64 19.88 7.60
N THR A 595 -7.45 19.55 6.60
CA THR A 595 -7.83 20.48 5.52
C THR A 595 -8.82 21.53 6.01
N GLU A 596 -9.09 22.55 5.18
CA GLU A 596 -10.04 23.62 5.51
C GLU A 596 -11.47 23.09 5.75
N ASP A 597 -11.91 22.07 5.03
CA ASP A 597 -13.22 21.42 5.23
C ASP A 597 -13.23 20.45 6.43
N GLY A 598 -12.06 20.20 7.04
CA GLY A 598 -11.85 19.36 8.20
C GLY A 598 -11.65 17.88 7.88
N LYS A 599 -11.27 17.54 6.64
CA LYS A 599 -10.77 16.20 6.31
C LYS A 599 -9.47 15.95 7.06
N LEU A 600 -9.39 14.80 7.72
CA LEU A 600 -8.17 14.33 8.36
C LEU A 600 -7.42 13.45 7.37
N ILE A 601 -6.15 13.78 7.11
CA ILE A 601 -5.26 12.98 6.28
C ILE A 601 -4.09 12.60 7.17
N LEU A 602 -3.89 11.31 7.42
CA LEU A 602 -2.75 10.80 8.17
C LEU A 602 -1.84 10.00 7.24
N PHE A 603 -0.53 10.13 7.41
CA PHE A 603 0.44 9.33 6.67
C PHE A 603 1.73 9.21 7.47
N ARG A 604 2.50 8.14 7.19
CA ARG A 604 3.82 7.98 7.79
C ARG A 604 4.82 8.88 7.10
N ILE A 605 5.77 9.39 7.86
CA ILE A 605 6.79 10.31 7.36
C ILE A 605 8.20 9.77 7.56
N ASP A 606 9.06 10.11 6.61
CA ASP A 606 10.51 9.93 6.67
C ASP A 606 11.19 11.31 6.67
N MET A 607 11.89 11.59 7.77
CA MET A 607 12.62 12.83 8.01
C MET A 607 14.11 12.72 7.71
N SER A 608 14.59 11.56 7.25
CA SER A 608 16.02 11.35 6.95
C SER A 608 16.64 12.39 6.00
N PRO A 609 15.91 13.01 5.03
CA PRO A 609 16.51 14.03 4.16
C PRO A 609 16.94 15.33 4.87
N VAL A 610 16.49 15.55 6.10
CA VAL A 610 16.78 16.77 6.89
C VAL A 610 17.38 16.44 8.26
N GLU A 611 17.93 15.23 8.41
CA GLU A 611 18.69 14.83 9.61
C GLU A 611 20.14 15.32 9.47
N PHE A 612 20.65 16.12 10.43
CA PHE A 612 21.99 16.69 10.42
C PHE A 612 22.63 16.90 11.81
#